data_AF-A0A9D6GLJ7-F1
#
_entry.id   AF-A0A9D6GLJ7-F1
#
_cell.length_a   1.000
_cell.length_b   1.000
_cell.length_c   1.000
_cell.angle_alpha   90.00
_cell.angle_beta   90.00
_cell.angle_gamma   90.00
#
_symmetry.space_group_name_H-M   'P 1'
#
loop_
_entity.id
_entity.type
_entity.pdbx_description
1 polymer ?
#
loop_
_entity_poly.entity_id
_entity_poly.type
_entity_poly.pdbx_seq_one_letter_code
_entity_poly.pdbx_strand_id
1 'polypeptide(L)'
;GRELQRLQRGLLHATSLGLRTHAGHGLALSQPEADGADQPSSAALVAALPDVHELHIGHALIGHAIFVGLKQAICDFKAEAIRARQAGRA
;
A
#
# COMPACT_ATOMS: atom_id res chain seq x y z
N GLY A 1 -11.80 7.29 2.40
CA GLY A 1 -12.08 8.23 1.29
C GLY A 1 -12.89 7.57 0.18
N ARG A 2 -13.51 8.36 -0.70
CA ARG A 2 -14.38 7.88 -1.81
C ARG A 2 -13.70 6.84 -2.71
N GLU A 3 -12.47 7.10 -3.11
CA GLU A 3 -11.73 6.21 -4.02
C GLU A 3 -11.32 4.90 -3.35
N LEU A 4 -10.98 4.92 -2.05
CA LEU A 4 -10.72 3.70 -1.30
C LEU A 4 -11.95 2.79 -1.21
N GLN A 5 -13.15 3.37 -1.03
CA GLN A 5 -14.40 2.60 -1.07
C GLN A 5 -14.68 2.02 -2.46
N ARG A 6 -14.32 2.74 -3.54
CA ARG A 6 -14.44 2.22 -4.90
C ARG A 6 -13.50 1.03 -5.12
N LEU A 7 -12.25 1.12 -4.65
CA LEU A 7 -11.30 0.01 -4.68
C LEU A 7 -11.86 -1.21 -3.92
N GLN A 8 -12.33 -1.03 -2.69
CA GLN A 8 -12.88 -2.12 -1.88
C GLN A 8 -14.05 -2.83 -2.59
N ARG A 9 -14.98 -2.08 -3.20
CA ARG A 9 -16.10 -2.68 -3.96
C ARG A 9 -15.62 -3.45 -5.18
N GLY A 10 -14.65 -2.90 -5.92
CA GLY A 10 -14.07 -3.57 -7.09
C GLY A 10 -13.36 -4.87 -6.73
N LEU A 11 -12.60 -4.85 -5.63
CA LEU A 11 -11.91 -6.03 -5.10
C LEU A 11 -12.90 -7.11 -4.68
N LEU A 12 -13.93 -6.77 -3.88
CA LEU A 12 -14.97 -7.71 -3.47
C LEU A 12 -15.69 -8.33 -4.66
N HIS A 13 -15.99 -7.54 -5.69
CA HIS A 13 -16.62 -8.04 -6.90
C HIS A 13 -15.71 -9.01 -7.65
N ALA A 14 -14.43 -8.67 -7.85
CA ALA A 14 -13.48 -9.56 -8.51
C ALA A 14 -13.25 -10.84 -7.70
N THR A 15 -13.13 -10.77 -6.37
CA THR A 15 -13.04 -11.94 -5.48
C THR A 15 -14.29 -12.82 -5.61
N SER A 16 -15.49 -12.23 -5.70
CA SER A 16 -16.74 -13.00 -5.91
C SER A 16 -16.79 -13.77 -7.23
N LEU A 17 -15.99 -13.34 -8.22
CA LEU A 17 -15.80 -14.02 -9.49
C LEU A 17 -14.64 -15.03 -9.49
N GLY A 18 -13.99 -15.25 -8.34
CA GLY A 18 -12.83 -16.15 -8.21
C GLY A 18 -11.53 -15.56 -8.77
N LEU A 19 -11.47 -14.25 -9.03
CA LEU A 19 -10.26 -13.59 -9.51
C LEU A 19 -9.30 -13.28 -8.37
N ARG A 20 -8.01 -13.52 -8.60
CA ARG A 20 -6.96 -13.03 -7.71
C ARG A 20 -6.69 -11.56 -8.03
N THR A 21 -6.78 -10.69 -7.03
CA THR A 21 -6.66 -9.24 -7.24
C THR A 21 -5.32 -8.67 -6.76
N HIS A 22 -4.86 -7.63 -7.46
CA HIS A 22 -3.60 -6.95 -7.25
C HIS A 22 -3.80 -5.42 -7.35
N ALA A 23 -2.89 -4.65 -6.77
CA ALA A 23 -2.91 -3.18 -6.83
C ALA A 23 -1.47 -2.64 -6.85
N GLY A 24 -1.26 -1.32 -7.01
CA GLY A 24 0.08 -0.76 -6.88
C GLY A 24 0.36 0.57 -7.57
N HIS A 25 -0.41 0.92 -8.61
CA HIS A 25 -0.17 2.15 -9.36
C HIS A 25 -0.35 3.40 -8.49
N GLY A 26 0.67 4.26 -8.45
CA GLY A 26 0.65 5.53 -7.71
C GLY A 26 0.77 5.42 -6.18
N LEU A 27 0.98 4.22 -5.63
CA LEU A 27 1.15 4.05 -4.19
C LEU A 27 2.55 4.48 -3.74
N ALA A 28 2.62 5.15 -2.59
CA ALA A 28 3.84 5.70 -2.00
C ALA A 28 3.83 5.55 -0.47
N LEU A 29 5.00 5.70 0.15
CA LEU A 29 5.16 5.83 1.60
C LEU A 29 4.78 7.25 2.05
N SER A 30 4.42 7.39 3.32
CA SER A 30 4.22 8.71 3.93
C SER A 30 5.56 9.41 4.11
N GLN A 31 5.57 10.72 3.92
CA GLN A 31 6.69 11.56 4.35
C GLN A 31 6.41 12.02 5.79
N PRO A 32 7.45 12.27 6.61
CA PRO A 32 7.25 12.88 7.92
C PRO A 32 6.61 14.26 7.76
N GLU A 33 5.41 14.44 8.29
CA GLU A 33 4.76 15.76 8.34
C GLU A 33 5.37 16.59 9.49
N ALA A 34 5.43 17.92 9.30
CA ALA A 34 6.08 18.84 10.24
C ALA A 34 5.40 18.91 11.62
N ASP A 35 4.14 18.50 11.69
CA ASP A 35 3.27 18.49 12.87
C ASP A 35 3.23 17.13 13.59
N GLY A 36 3.98 16.13 13.12
CA GLY A 36 4.15 14.85 13.78
C GLY A 36 2.91 13.94 13.77
N ALA A 37 1.90 14.28 12.96
CA ALA A 37 0.72 13.44 12.80
C ALA A 37 1.08 12.19 11.98
N ASP A 38 0.95 11.01 12.61
CA ASP A 38 1.19 9.73 11.95
C ASP A 38 0.01 9.40 11.03
N GLN A 39 0.09 9.81 9.76
CA GLN A 39 -0.91 9.49 8.75
C GLN A 39 -0.50 8.23 7.96
N PRO A 40 -1.43 7.26 7.79
CA PRO A 40 -1.14 6.06 7.03
C PRO A 40 -0.84 6.41 5.57
N SER A 41 0.18 5.77 5.03
CA SER A 41 0.57 5.95 3.63
C SER A 41 -0.49 5.41 2.66
N SER A 42 -0.48 5.89 1.42
CA SER A 42 -1.37 5.33 0.38
C SER A 42 -1.07 3.85 0.14
N ALA A 43 0.19 3.43 0.26
CA ALA A 43 0.58 2.03 0.27
C ALA A 43 -0.05 1.26 1.43
N ALA A 44 -0.03 1.78 2.67
CA ALA A 44 -0.64 1.15 3.84
C ALA A 44 -2.16 1.01 3.69
N LEU A 45 -2.85 2.07 3.25
CA LEU A 45 -4.30 2.05 3.06
C LEU A 45 -4.76 0.94 2.12
N VAL A 46 -4.02 0.70 1.03
CA VAL A 46 -4.34 -0.37 0.07
C VAL A 46 -3.82 -1.73 0.56
N ALA A 47 -2.65 -1.79 1.22
CA ALA A 47 -2.10 -3.02 1.79
C ALA A 47 -2.98 -3.65 2.86
N ALA A 48 -3.75 -2.84 3.60
CA ALA A 48 -4.68 -3.29 4.62
C ALA A 48 -5.91 -4.01 4.05
N LEU A 49 -6.24 -3.81 2.76
CA LEU A 49 -7.39 -4.46 2.14
C LEU A 49 -7.15 -5.97 2.00
N PRO A 50 -8.01 -6.84 2.56
CA PRO A 50 -7.76 -8.27 2.64
C PRO A 50 -7.69 -8.93 1.26
N ASP A 51 -8.53 -8.46 0.33
CA ASP A 51 -8.64 -8.99 -1.02
C ASP A 51 -7.43 -8.70 -1.92
N VAL A 52 -6.58 -7.72 -1.57
CA VAL A 52 -5.36 -7.42 -2.34
C VAL A 52 -4.29 -8.47 -2.02
N HIS A 53 -3.87 -9.24 -3.02
CA HIS A 53 -2.86 -10.30 -2.82
C HIS A 53 -1.42 -9.85 -3.04
N GLU A 54 -1.20 -8.84 -3.90
CA GLU A 54 0.14 -8.34 -4.21
C GLU A 54 0.09 -6.84 -4.53
N LEU A 55 1.19 -6.14 -4.20
CA LEU A 55 1.39 -4.73 -4.51
C LEU A 55 2.54 -4.56 -5.51
N HIS A 56 2.23 -4.06 -6.71
CA HIS A 56 3.19 -3.78 -7.77
C HIS A 56 3.57 -2.29 -7.77
N ILE A 57 4.60 -1.94 -7.00
CA ILE A 57 5.02 -0.54 -6.81
C ILE A 57 6.36 -0.31 -7.53
N GLY A 58 6.37 0.67 -8.45
CA GLY A 58 7.54 1.02 -9.26
C GLY A 58 8.09 2.40 -8.95
N HIS A 59 7.49 3.44 -9.55
CA HIS A 59 8.02 4.82 -9.53
C HIS A 59 8.34 5.34 -8.13
N ALA A 60 7.43 5.20 -7.17
CA ALA A 60 7.66 5.68 -5.80
C ALA A 60 8.81 4.92 -5.09
N LEU A 61 8.94 3.62 -5.35
CA LEU A 61 10.02 2.80 -4.80
C LEU A 61 11.38 3.23 -5.37
N ILE A 62 11.48 3.44 -6.69
CA ILE A 62 12.70 3.94 -7.32
C ILE A 62 13.01 5.37 -6.87
N GLY A 63 12.00 6.24 -6.78
CA GLY A 63 12.16 7.60 -6.27
C GLY A 63 12.72 7.63 -4.85
N HIS A 64 12.19 6.80 -3.95
CA HIS A 64 12.71 6.65 -2.59
C HIS A 64 14.13 6.06 -2.58
N ALA A 65 14.40 5.08 -3.44
CA ALA A 65 15.71 4.44 -3.56
C ALA A 65 16.84 5.39 -3.96
N ILE A 66 16.55 6.51 -4.64
CA ILE A 66 17.56 7.53 -4.95
C ILE A 66 18.18 8.11 -3.67
N PHE A 67 17.42 8.16 -2.58
CA PHE A 67 17.86 8.74 -1.31
C PHE A 67 18.41 7.71 -0.32
N VAL A 68 17.80 6.53 -0.26
CA VAL A 68 18.12 5.51 0.76
C VAL A 68 18.80 4.26 0.19
N GLY A 69 18.93 4.15 -1.13
CA GLY A 69 19.37 2.94 -1.83
C GLY A 69 18.27 1.90 -2.02
N LEU A 70 18.36 1.12 -3.10
CA LEU A 70 17.31 0.18 -3.53
C LEU A 70 16.98 -0.88 -2.48
N LYS A 71 17.99 -1.43 -1.80
CA LYS A 71 17.79 -2.45 -0.76
C LYS A 71 16.93 -1.90 0.39
N GLN A 72 17.24 -0.71 0.89
CA GLN A 72 16.49 -0.10 1.98
C GLN A 72 15.07 0.25 1.52
N ALA A 73 14.92 0.80 0.31
CA ALA A 73 13.60 1.12 -0.22
C ALA A 73 12.68 -0.11 -0.32
N ILE A 74 13.19 -1.25 -0.79
CA ILE A 74 12.41 -2.50 -0.81
C ILE A 74 12.00 -2.91 0.61
N CYS A 75 12.90 -2.84 1.58
CA CYS A 75 12.61 -3.15 2.98
C CYS A 75 11.53 -2.24 3.55
N ASP A 76 11.59 -0.93 3.29
CA ASP A 76 10.65 0.06 3.81
C ASP A 76 9.24 -0.19 3.30
N PHE A 77 9.07 -0.35 1.98
CA PHE A 77 7.78 -0.65 1.37
C PHE A 77 7.22 -1.99 1.84
N LYS A 78 8.07 -3.01 2.01
CA LYS A 78 7.66 -4.32 2.54
C LYS A 78 7.21 -4.23 3.99
N ALA A 79 7.96 -3.50 4.84
CA ALA A 79 7.63 -3.33 6.24
C ALA A 79 6.28 -2.60 6.40
N GLU A 80 6.05 -1.56 5.60
CA GLU A 80 4.80 -0.81 5.57
C GLU A 80 3.61 -1.71 5.23
N ALA A 81 3.72 -2.51 4.15
CA ALA A 81 2.65 -3.41 3.74
C ALA A 81 2.34 -4.48 4.81
N ILE A 82 3.37 -5.02 5.48
CA ILE A 82 3.20 -6.02 6.55
C ILE A 82 2.51 -5.40 7.76
N ARG A 83 2.97 -4.22 8.23
CA ARG A 83 2.35 -3.51 9.35
C ARG A 83 0.88 -3.21 9.09
N ALA A 84 0.57 -2.69 7.90
CA ALA A 84 -0.80 -2.39 7.51
C ALA A 84 -1.68 -3.65 7.48
N ARG A 85 -1.17 -4.77 6.97
CA ARG A 85 -1.90 -6.04 6.93
C ARG A 85 -2.13 -6.63 8.33
N GLN A 86 -1.22 -6.41 9.28
CA GLN A 86 -1.38 -6.84 10.66
C GLN A 86 -2.39 -5.96 11.40
N ALA A 87 -2.31 -4.64 11.25
CA ALA A 87 -3.24 -3.70 11.87
C ALA A 87 -4.69 -3.88 11.37
N GLY A 88 -4.89 -4.19 10.08
CA GLY A 88 -6.22 -4.45 9.52
C GLY A 88 -6.84 -5.81 9.88
N ARG A 89 -6.09 -6.68 10.58
CA ARG A 89 -6.58 -7.99 11.07
C ARG A 89 -6.92 -7.98 12.57
N ALA A 90 -6.49 -6.97 13.30
CA ALA A 90 -6.83 -6.74 14.71
C ALA A 90 -8.22 -6.11 14.82
#